data_AF-A0A059LNT4-F1
#
_entry.id   AF-A0A059LNT4-F1
#
_cell.length_a   1.000
_cell.length_b   1.000
_cell.length_c   1.000
_cell.angle_alpha   90.00
_cell.angle_beta   90.00
_cell.angle_gamma   90.00
#
_symmetry.space_group_name_H-M   'P 1'
#
loop_
_entity.id
_entity.type
_entity.pdbx_description
1 polymer ?
#
loop_
_entity_poly.entity_id
_entity_poly.type
_entity_poly.pdbx_seq_one_letter_code
_entity_poly.pdbx_strand_id
1 'polypeptide(L)'
;MHDGPVRMLAKGVLHGIVPWARARAFFAAHLRRRLAEEELLRHIASADPGLGRAAAREALKNWFLSSPLPAAPAVGSPQRGSGVVLPPASRRGEELWRNDGQFLEWVEGGSGAARVAMELKALRLQASARTVHQLCRTPEGTEGLVRGLAQCLAANPSLQLQLRSLLK
;
A
#
# COMPACT_ATOMS: atom_id res chain seq x y z
N MET A 1 -3.94 29.98 -30.48
CA MET A 1 -2.73 29.89 -29.63
C MET A 1 -2.46 28.41 -29.34
N HIS A 2 -1.29 27.90 -29.71
CA HIS A 2 -1.00 26.45 -29.67
C HIS A 2 -0.24 25.99 -28.40
N ASP A 3 0.38 26.89 -27.66
CA ASP A 3 1.22 26.57 -26.49
C ASP A 3 0.56 26.99 -25.17
N GLY A 4 -0.72 26.69 -25.02
CA GLY A 4 -1.47 26.95 -23.80
C GLY A 4 -1.44 25.75 -22.84
N PRO A 5 -1.42 25.97 -21.51
CA PRO A 5 -1.44 24.89 -20.52
C PRO A 5 -2.68 23.99 -20.65
N VAL A 6 -3.80 24.57 -21.08
CA VAL A 6 -5.05 23.83 -21.37
C VAL A 6 -4.84 22.82 -22.51
N ARG A 7 -4.09 23.19 -23.55
CA ARG A 7 -3.79 22.28 -24.66
C ARG A 7 -2.81 21.19 -24.24
N MET A 8 -1.83 21.49 -23.39
CA MET A 8 -0.92 20.49 -22.84
C MET A 8 -1.65 19.48 -21.94
N LEU A 9 -2.60 19.95 -21.12
CA LEU A 9 -3.48 19.10 -20.32
C LEU A 9 -4.37 18.22 -21.20
N ALA A 10 -5.02 18.79 -22.22
CA ALA A 10 -5.87 18.05 -23.16
C ALA A 10 -5.11 16.96 -23.93
N LYS A 11 -3.80 17.17 -24.17
CA LYS A 11 -2.91 16.17 -24.77
C LYS A 11 -2.37 15.14 -23.77
N GLY A 12 -2.68 15.26 -22.48
CA GLY A 12 -2.19 14.36 -21.43
C GLY A 12 -0.70 14.54 -21.09
N VAL A 13 -0.07 15.64 -21.55
CA VAL A 13 1.33 15.94 -21.22
C VAL A 13 1.47 16.39 -19.76
N LEU A 14 0.43 17.03 -19.22
CA LEU A 14 0.34 17.48 -17.83
C LEU A 14 -0.71 16.67 -17.08
N HIS A 15 -0.47 16.48 -15.78
CA HIS A 15 -1.44 15.88 -14.87
C HIS A 15 -2.49 16.88 -14.36
N GLY A 16 -2.19 18.18 -14.42
CA GLY A 16 -3.08 19.24 -13.97
C GLY A 16 -2.46 20.62 -14.17
N ILE A 17 -3.30 21.66 -14.08
CA ILE A 17 -2.87 23.06 -14.15
C ILE A 17 -2.99 23.65 -12.75
N VAL A 18 -1.91 24.25 -12.24
CA VAL A 18 -1.84 24.75 -10.87
C VAL A 18 -1.73 26.28 -10.89
N PRO A 19 -2.66 27.02 -10.26
CA PRO A 19 -2.55 28.47 -10.13
C PRO A 19 -1.33 28.86 -9.29
N TRP A 20 -0.58 29.87 -9.72
CA TRP A 20 0.65 30.32 -9.05
C TRP A 20 0.46 30.61 -7.55
N ALA A 21 -0.63 31.30 -7.20
CA ALA A 21 -0.95 31.65 -5.81
C ALA A 21 -1.07 30.43 -4.86
N ARG A 22 -1.38 29.24 -5.38
CA ARG A 22 -1.50 27.98 -4.61
C ARG A 22 -0.37 26.99 -4.87
N ALA A 23 0.56 27.32 -5.76
CA ALA A 23 1.59 26.39 -6.23
C ALA A 23 2.45 25.85 -5.09
N ARG A 24 2.88 26.71 -4.16
CA ARG A 24 3.72 26.29 -3.02
C ARG A 24 3.03 25.23 -2.16
N ALA A 25 1.79 25.50 -1.73
CA ALA A 25 1.05 24.57 -0.88
C ALA A 25 0.76 23.25 -1.62
N PHE A 26 0.39 23.35 -2.89
CA PHE A 26 0.15 22.19 -3.75
C PHE A 26 1.39 21.30 -3.87
N PHE A 27 2.53 21.86 -4.29
CA PHE A 27 3.75 21.08 -4.49
C PHE A 27 4.36 20.59 -3.17
N ALA A 28 4.21 21.32 -2.07
CA ALA A 28 4.66 20.84 -0.77
C ALA A 28 3.88 19.58 -0.33
N ALA A 29 2.55 19.58 -0.47
CA ALA A 29 1.74 18.41 -0.17
C ALA A 29 2.04 17.25 -1.14
N HIS A 30 2.15 17.54 -2.44
CA HIS A 30 2.42 16.52 -3.45
C HIS A 30 3.79 15.86 -3.26
N LEU A 31 4.82 16.65 -2.95
CA LEU A 31 6.16 16.13 -2.70
C LEU A 31 6.19 15.27 -1.43
N ARG A 32 5.59 15.73 -0.34
CA ARG A 32 5.48 14.95 0.91
C ARG A 32 4.82 13.60 0.65
N ARG A 33 3.71 13.60 -0.10
CA ARG A 33 3.04 12.37 -0.50
C ARG A 33 3.96 11.46 -1.29
N ARG A 34 4.67 11.97 -2.30
CA ARG A 34 5.58 11.17 -3.14
C ARG A 34 6.70 10.54 -2.32
N LEU A 35 7.29 11.29 -1.39
CA LEU A 35 8.33 10.77 -0.51
C LEU A 35 7.80 9.65 0.40
N ALA A 36 6.62 9.82 0.99
CA ALA A 36 5.97 8.79 1.79
C ALA A 36 5.61 7.55 0.95
N GLU A 37 5.06 7.74 -0.26
CA GLU A 37 4.77 6.64 -1.21
C GLU A 37 6.06 5.87 -1.54
N GLU A 38 7.17 6.56 -1.86
CA GLU A 38 8.46 5.91 -2.15
C GLU A 38 9.05 5.18 -0.94
N GLU A 39 8.91 5.71 0.27
CA GLU A 39 9.34 5.03 1.48
C GLU A 39 8.57 3.73 1.72
N LEU A 40 7.24 3.76 1.58
CA LEU A 40 6.41 2.56 1.67
C LEU A 40 6.74 1.55 0.58
N LEU A 41 6.96 2.01 -0.66
CA LEU A 41 7.39 1.13 -1.76
C LEU A 41 8.74 0.47 -1.48
N ARG A 42 9.70 1.18 -0.87
CA ARG A 42 10.97 0.59 -0.42
C ARG A 42 10.75 -0.49 0.64
N HIS A 43 9.86 -0.25 1.60
CA HIS A 43 9.52 -1.26 2.59
C HIS A 43 8.85 -2.49 1.98
N ILE A 44 7.94 -2.31 1.01
CA ILE A 44 7.30 -3.41 0.28
C ILE A 44 8.35 -4.22 -0.50
N ALA A 45 9.24 -3.55 -1.23
CA ALA A 45 10.32 -4.21 -1.98
C ALA A 45 11.29 -4.97 -1.05
N SER A 46 11.57 -4.44 0.15
CA SER A 46 12.37 -5.15 1.16
C SER A 46 11.67 -6.37 1.77
N ALA A 47 10.33 -6.34 1.84
CA ALA A 47 9.52 -7.43 2.37
C ALA A 47 9.39 -8.59 1.38
N ASP A 48 9.31 -8.25 0.08
CA ASP A 48 9.22 -9.21 -1.00
C ASP A 48 10.05 -8.74 -2.22
N PRO A 49 11.32 -9.18 -2.32
CA PRO A 49 12.20 -8.80 -3.44
C PRO A 49 11.71 -9.29 -4.81
N GLY A 50 10.83 -10.28 -4.85
CA GLY A 50 10.23 -10.78 -6.09
C GLY A 50 9.09 -9.92 -6.62
N LEU A 51 8.62 -8.93 -5.84
CA LEU A 51 7.50 -8.09 -6.21
C LEU A 51 7.97 -6.89 -7.05
N GLY A 52 7.50 -6.84 -8.31
CA GLY A 52 7.76 -5.71 -9.19
C GLY A 52 7.17 -4.39 -8.65
N ARG A 53 7.80 -3.26 -8.99
CA ARG A 53 7.40 -1.92 -8.52
C ARG A 53 5.93 -1.57 -8.83
N ALA A 54 5.42 -1.97 -9.99
CA ALA A 54 4.02 -1.74 -10.35
C ALA A 54 3.05 -2.51 -9.43
N ALA A 55 3.37 -3.78 -9.15
CA ALA A 55 2.57 -4.60 -8.24
C ALA A 55 2.64 -4.09 -6.79
N ALA A 56 3.81 -3.61 -6.34
CA ALA A 56 3.97 -2.96 -5.04
C ALA A 56 3.09 -1.70 -4.92
N ARG A 57 2.99 -0.90 -6.00
CA ARG A 57 2.14 0.29 -6.04
C ARG A 57 0.65 -0.05 -5.99
N GLU A 58 0.23 -1.06 -6.74
CA GLU A 58 -1.16 -1.53 -6.69
C GLU A 58 -1.51 -2.13 -5.32
N ALA A 59 -0.59 -2.87 -4.68
CA ALA A 59 -0.78 -3.37 -3.33
C ALA A 59 -0.98 -2.21 -2.34
N LEU A 60 -0.11 -1.19 -2.38
CA LEU A 60 -0.23 -0.02 -1.53
C LEU A 60 -1.56 0.73 -1.75
N LYS A 61 -1.97 0.90 -3.00
CA LYS A 61 -3.26 1.50 -3.36
C LYS A 61 -4.43 0.69 -2.80
N ASN A 62 -4.38 -0.64 -2.89
CA ASN A 62 -5.41 -1.51 -2.34
C ASN A 62 -5.45 -1.44 -0.81
N TRP A 63 -4.31 -1.32 -0.13
CA TRP A 63 -4.25 -1.13 1.32
C TRP A 63 -4.89 0.17 1.76
N PHE A 64 -4.65 1.26 1.02
CA PHE A 64 -5.28 2.55 1.25
C PHE A 64 -6.80 2.48 1.05
N LEU A 65 -7.25 1.94 -0.08
CA LEU A 65 -8.67 1.88 -0.45
C LEU A 65 -9.50 0.91 0.39
N SER A 66 -8.87 -0.14 0.95
CA SER A 66 -9.52 -1.09 1.86
C SER A 66 -9.51 -0.63 3.33
N SER A 67 -8.80 0.45 3.65
CA SER A 67 -8.78 1.00 4.99
C SER A 67 -10.03 1.85 5.24
N PRO A 68 -10.66 1.77 6.43
CA PRO A 68 -11.68 2.75 6.80
C PRO A 68 -11.03 4.13 6.79
N LEU A 69 -11.46 5.01 5.88
CA LEU A 69 -10.92 6.36 5.79
C LEU A 69 -11.10 7.08 7.13
N PRO A 70 -10.14 7.93 7.54
CA PRO A 70 -10.37 8.87 8.64
C PRO A 70 -11.64 9.67 8.32
N ALA A 71 -12.50 9.86 9.32
CA ALA A 71 -13.75 10.58 9.16
C ALA A 71 -13.43 11.98 8.61
N ALA A 72 -13.90 12.29 7.40
CA ALA A 72 -13.69 13.59 6.79
C ALA A 72 -14.11 14.70 7.77
N PRO A 73 -13.38 15.82 7.87
CA PRO A 73 -13.87 16.97 8.61
C PRO A 73 -15.23 17.35 8.02
N ALA A 74 -16.23 17.52 8.89
CA ALA A 74 -17.59 17.91 8.53
C ALA A 74 -17.59 19.31 7.90
N VAL A 75 -17.18 19.41 6.64
CA VAL A 75 -17.27 20.64 5.86
C VAL A 75 -18.65 20.68 5.23
N GLY A 76 -19.52 21.46 5.86
CA GLY A 76 -20.69 22.08 5.23
C GLY A 76 -21.79 21.12 4.77
N SER A 77 -22.90 21.12 5.51
CA SER A 77 -24.20 20.59 5.07
C SER A 77 -24.49 20.95 3.60
N PRO A 78 -24.84 19.98 2.72
CA PRO A 78 -25.23 20.32 1.37
C PRO A 78 -26.64 20.92 1.39
N GLN A 79 -26.77 22.15 0.89
CA GLN A 79 -28.06 22.68 0.45
C GLN A 79 -28.71 21.69 -0.50
N ARG A 80 -29.94 21.28 -0.17
CA ARG A 80 -30.80 20.46 -1.02
C ARG A 80 -31.02 21.18 -2.35
N GLY A 81 -30.55 20.59 -3.44
CA GLY A 81 -30.88 21.05 -4.78
C GLY A 81 -29.81 20.78 -5.82
N SER A 82 -29.53 19.52 -6.12
CA SER A 82 -29.13 19.03 -7.44
C SER A 82 -28.86 17.54 -7.32
N GLY A 83 -29.37 16.73 -8.25
CA GLY A 83 -29.15 15.28 -8.25
C GLY A 83 -27.66 14.96 -8.32
N VAL A 84 -27.08 14.62 -7.17
CA VAL A 84 -25.70 14.11 -7.12
C VAL A 84 -25.75 12.69 -7.66
N VAL A 85 -25.48 12.55 -8.95
CA VAL A 85 -25.12 11.26 -9.53
C VAL A 85 -23.84 10.83 -8.83
N LEU A 86 -23.94 9.93 -7.86
CA LEU A 86 -22.76 9.36 -7.23
C LEU A 86 -21.93 8.69 -8.33
N PRO A 87 -20.65 9.07 -8.51
CA PRO A 87 -19.79 8.39 -9.46
C PRO A 87 -19.66 6.90 -9.08
N PRO A 88 -19.47 6.00 -10.07
CA PRO A 88 -19.28 4.58 -9.81
C PRO A 88 -18.10 4.37 -8.84
N ALA A 89 -18.20 3.34 -7.99
CA ALA A 89 -17.25 3.10 -6.88
C ALA A 89 -15.77 3.12 -7.30
N SER A 90 -15.44 2.72 -8.54
CA SER A 90 -14.06 2.77 -9.07
C SER A 90 -13.53 4.19 -9.28
N ARG A 91 -14.38 5.12 -9.76
CA ARG A 91 -14.01 6.53 -9.90
C ARG A 91 -13.80 7.19 -8.55
N ARG A 92 -14.64 6.85 -7.57
CA ARG A 92 -14.50 7.35 -6.20
C ARG A 92 -13.18 6.90 -5.58
N GLY A 93 -12.79 5.63 -5.77
CA GLY A 93 -11.49 5.12 -5.30
C GLY A 93 -10.29 5.83 -5.94
N GLU A 94 -10.32 6.05 -7.26
CA GLU A 94 -9.28 6.82 -7.98
C GLU A 94 -9.15 8.27 -7.49
N GLU A 95 -10.27 8.94 -7.23
CA GLU A 95 -10.28 10.31 -6.70
C GLU A 95 -9.69 10.38 -5.28
N LEU A 96 -10.06 9.45 -4.41
CA LEU A 96 -9.50 9.34 -3.06
C LEU A 96 -8.00 9.05 -3.12
N TRP A 97 -7.59 8.10 -3.96
CA TRP A 97 -6.18 7.79 -4.16
C TRP A 97 -5.41 8.99 -4.68
N ARG A 98 -5.96 9.83 -5.55
CA ARG A 98 -5.30 11.06 -6.06
C ARG A 98 -5.26 12.21 -5.05
N ASN A 99 -6.00 12.13 -3.95
CA ASN A 99 -6.01 13.19 -2.95
C ASN A 99 -4.78 13.08 -2.03
N ASP A 100 -3.83 13.99 -2.20
CA ASP A 100 -2.58 14.03 -1.43
C ASP A 100 -2.83 14.15 0.08
N GLY A 101 -3.82 14.96 0.49
CA GLY A 101 -4.13 15.19 1.90
C GLY A 101 -4.67 13.93 2.59
N GLN A 102 -5.62 13.24 1.95
CA GLN A 102 -6.18 12.01 2.52
C GLN A 102 -5.17 10.87 2.58
N PHE A 103 -4.30 10.75 1.57
CA PHE A 103 -3.23 9.76 1.62
C PHE A 103 -2.25 10.05 2.76
N LEU A 104 -1.81 11.30 2.91
CA LEU A 104 -0.91 11.69 3.99
C LEU A 104 -1.54 11.48 5.36
N GLU A 105 -2.80 11.88 5.55
CA GLU A 105 -3.53 11.65 6.80
C GLU A 105 -3.66 10.16 7.13
N TRP A 106 -3.87 9.32 6.13
CA TRP A 106 -3.90 7.87 6.33
C TRP A 106 -2.53 7.30 6.70
N VAL A 107 -1.45 7.68 6.00
CA VAL A 107 -0.10 7.18 6.30
C VAL A 107 0.39 7.65 7.68
N GLU A 108 0.18 8.93 7.98
CA GLU A 108 0.59 9.55 9.26
C GLU A 108 -0.38 9.16 10.40
N GLY A 109 -1.60 8.72 10.06
CA GLY A 109 -2.61 8.27 11.00
C GLY A 109 -2.31 6.90 11.60
N GLY A 110 -2.66 6.71 12.87
CA GLY A 110 -2.39 5.45 13.59
C GLY A 110 -3.06 4.22 12.96
N SER A 111 -4.27 4.37 12.39
CA SER A 111 -5.00 3.28 11.75
C SER A 111 -4.33 2.83 10.43
N GLY A 112 -3.90 3.77 9.60
CA GLY A 112 -3.23 3.45 8.34
C GLY A 112 -1.82 2.91 8.55
N ALA A 113 -1.04 3.49 9.46
CA ALA A 113 0.28 2.97 9.82
C ALA A 113 0.20 1.52 10.35
N ALA A 114 -0.78 1.21 11.23
CA ALA A 114 -1.00 -0.14 11.73
C ALA A 114 -1.41 -1.11 10.60
N ARG A 115 -2.27 -0.67 9.68
CA ARG A 115 -2.68 -1.46 8.51
C ARG A 115 -1.48 -1.79 7.63
N VAL A 116 -0.65 -0.80 7.30
CA VAL A 116 0.58 -0.98 6.51
C VAL A 116 1.53 -1.96 7.20
N ALA A 117 1.74 -1.82 8.51
CA ALA A 117 2.61 -2.72 9.27
C ALA A 117 2.09 -4.17 9.25
N MET A 118 0.79 -4.36 9.40
CA MET A 118 0.14 -5.67 9.33
C MET A 118 0.31 -6.30 7.94
N GLU A 119 0.05 -5.55 6.88
CA GLU A 119 0.18 -6.03 5.50
C GLU A 119 1.65 -6.32 5.12
N LEU A 120 2.60 -5.49 5.57
CA LEU A 120 4.03 -5.78 5.41
C LEU A 120 4.44 -7.07 6.12
N LYS A 121 3.89 -7.33 7.33
CA LYS A 121 4.13 -8.60 8.03
C LYS A 121 3.55 -9.77 7.25
N ALA A 122 2.34 -9.63 6.69
CA ALA A 122 1.72 -10.64 5.85
C ALA A 122 2.55 -10.93 4.59
N LEU A 123 3.04 -9.89 3.91
CA LEU A 123 3.93 -10.03 2.74
C LEU A 123 5.21 -10.79 3.09
N ARG A 124 5.90 -10.42 4.17
CA ARG A 124 7.11 -11.14 4.62
C ARG A 124 6.82 -12.60 4.92
N LEU A 125 5.70 -12.90 5.57
CA LEU A 125 5.30 -14.26 5.87
C LEU A 125 5.06 -15.07 4.58
N GLN A 126 4.36 -14.49 3.61
CA GLN A 126 4.12 -15.12 2.31
C GLN A 126 5.43 -15.33 1.53
N ALA A 127 6.33 -14.34 1.52
CA ALA A 127 7.64 -14.45 0.89
C ALA A 127 8.46 -15.60 1.50
N SER A 128 8.56 -15.64 2.83
CA SER A 128 9.25 -16.73 3.55
C SER A 128 8.61 -18.10 3.28
N ALA A 129 7.29 -18.19 3.25
CA ALA A 129 6.58 -19.43 2.95
C ALA A 129 6.89 -19.93 1.51
N ARG A 130 6.94 -19.03 0.53
CA ARG A 130 7.35 -19.37 -0.84
C ARG A 130 8.79 -19.86 -0.89
N THR A 131 9.71 -19.21 -0.17
CA THR A 131 11.11 -19.66 -0.09
C THR A 131 11.21 -21.06 0.50
N VAL A 132 10.54 -21.33 1.63
CA VAL A 132 10.51 -22.67 2.24
C VAL A 132 9.93 -23.71 1.27
N HIS A 133 8.82 -23.38 0.60
CA HIS A 133 8.22 -24.27 -0.39
C HIS A 133 9.16 -24.55 -1.57
N GLN A 134 9.90 -23.54 -2.05
CA GLN A 134 10.89 -23.72 -3.12
C GLN A 134 12.06 -24.59 -2.69
N LEU A 135 12.57 -24.42 -1.47
CA LEU A 135 13.66 -25.25 -0.93
C LEU A 135 13.23 -26.73 -0.82
N CYS A 136 11.99 -27.00 -0.43
CA CYS A 136 11.48 -28.37 -0.32
C CYS A 136 11.31 -29.10 -1.66
N ARG A 137 11.61 -28.46 -2.80
CA ARG A 137 11.58 -29.11 -4.12
C ARG A 137 12.82 -29.94 -4.41
N THR A 138 13.88 -29.81 -3.61
CA THR A 138 15.10 -30.62 -3.75
C THR A 138 15.28 -31.52 -2.51
N PRO A 139 15.89 -32.71 -2.67
CA PRO A 139 16.09 -33.62 -1.53
C PRO A 139 17.01 -33.01 -0.46
N GLU A 140 18.04 -32.26 -0.85
CA GLU A 140 18.94 -31.56 0.08
C GLU A 140 18.20 -30.46 0.85
N GLY A 141 17.27 -29.76 0.19
CA GLY A 141 16.47 -28.72 0.82
C GLY A 141 15.47 -29.27 1.83
N THR A 142 14.87 -30.43 1.54
CA THR A 142 14.02 -31.15 2.50
C THR A 142 14.82 -31.59 3.73
N GLU A 143 16.00 -32.17 3.55
CA GLU A 143 16.86 -32.58 4.67
C GLU A 143 17.32 -31.36 5.49
N GLY A 144 17.72 -30.28 4.81
CA GLY A 144 18.08 -29.02 5.44
C GLY A 144 16.95 -28.43 6.29
N LEU A 145 15.70 -28.47 5.80
CA LEU A 145 14.52 -28.03 6.55
C LEU A 145 14.35 -28.84 7.84
N VAL A 146 14.44 -30.17 7.76
CA VAL A 146 14.27 -31.05 8.94
C VAL A 146 15.34 -30.74 9.99
N ARG A 147 16.61 -30.62 9.57
CA ARG A 147 17.72 -30.26 10.48
C ARG A 147 17.52 -28.89 11.11
N GLY A 148 17.10 -27.90 10.32
CA GLY A 148 16.80 -26.55 10.81
C GLY A 148 15.64 -26.52 11.80
N LEU A 149 14.55 -27.22 11.51
CA LEU A 149 13.40 -27.33 12.42
C LEU A 149 13.78 -27.98 13.75
N ALA A 150 14.62 -29.01 13.75
CA ALA A 150 15.13 -29.62 14.97
C ALA A 150 15.89 -28.62 15.85
N GLN A 151 16.74 -27.77 15.24
CA GLN A 151 17.44 -26.70 15.96
C GLN A 151 16.47 -25.61 16.48
N CYS A 152 15.49 -25.20 15.67
CA CYS A 152 14.48 -24.23 16.09
C CYS A 152 13.62 -24.73 17.25
N LEU A 153 13.27 -26.02 17.25
CA LEU A 153 12.53 -26.65 18.34
C LEU A 153 13.32 -26.68 19.65
N ALA A 154 14.64 -26.89 19.57
CA ALA A 154 15.52 -26.81 20.74
C ALA A 154 15.56 -25.39 21.33
N ALA A 155 15.51 -24.35 20.48
CA ALA A 155 15.53 -22.95 20.91
C ALA A 155 14.15 -22.40 21.33
N ASN A 156 13.04 -22.92 20.77
CA ASN A 156 11.69 -22.40 20.97
C ASN A 156 10.68 -23.54 21.23
N PRO A 157 10.44 -23.92 22.50
CA PRO A 157 9.54 -25.04 22.84
C PRO A 157 8.07 -24.77 22.49
N SER A 158 7.66 -23.50 22.40
CA SER A 158 6.30 -23.11 21.98
C SER A 158 5.99 -23.51 20.52
N LEU A 159 7.01 -23.58 19.66
CA LEU A 159 6.86 -24.01 18.27
C LEU A 159 6.47 -25.50 18.17
N GLN A 160 6.90 -26.32 19.14
CA GLN A 160 6.55 -27.73 19.21
C GLN A 160 5.04 -27.93 19.39
N LEU A 161 4.41 -27.12 20.24
CA LEU A 161 2.96 -27.17 20.47
C LEU A 161 2.18 -26.79 19.21
N GLN A 162 2.66 -25.79 18.48
CA GLN A 162 2.06 -25.36 17.21
C GLN A 162 2.19 -26.42 16.12
N LEU A 163 3.34 -27.09 16.00
CA LEU A 163 3.50 -28.17 15.02
C LEU A 163 2.61 -29.38 15.34
N ARG A 164 2.48 -29.73 16.63
CA ARG A 164 1.59 -30.82 17.05
C ARG A 164 0.12 -30.55 16.72
N SER A 165 -0.33 -29.30 16.78
CA SER A 165 -1.72 -28.98 16.41
C SER A 165 -1.99 -29.06 14.90
N LEU A 166 -0.94 -28.92 14.08
CA LEU A 166 -1.02 -29.00 12.61
C LEU A 166 -0.90 -30.42 12.05
N LEU A 167 -0.17 -31.31 12.72
CA LEU A 167 0.14 -32.68 12.25
C LEU A 167 -0.88 -33.74 12.74
N LYS A 168 -2.17 -33.46 12.66
CA LYS A 168 -3.20 -34.48 13.00
C LYS A 168 -3.21 -35.65 12.01
#